data_AF-A0A8U0IL12-F1
#
_entry.id   AF-A0A8U0IL12-F1
#
_cell.length_a   1.000
_cell.length_b   1.000
_cell.length_c   1.000
_cell.angle_alpha   90.00
_cell.angle_beta   90.00
_cell.angle_gamma   90.00
#
_symmetry.space_group_name_H-M   'P 1'
#
loop_
_entity.id
_entity.type
_entity.pdbx_description
1 polymer ?
#
loop_
_entity_poly.entity_id
_entity_poly.type
_entity_poly.pdbx_seq_one_letter_code
_entity_poly.pdbx_strand_id
1 'polypeptide(L)'
;MADSSESPETPDPSDPAIRPPTRDRATLAAKLVGGVQWAITGAYLFLLGFLATGWYLRATRTSVSFDFSRAFAGFAAAAFVAGYLWVRFRPPDPAAHDRRIEVVVTMLVLGFVLPFGVPSALDSAGVELGVPLAGFGVAYAMTLALSYGLVYGLGFRFFLGPHRSERSEFRE
;
A
#
# COMPACT_ATOMS: atom_id res chain seq x y z
N MET A 1 -15.44 -64.39 26.52
CA MET A 1 -15.61 -63.86 27.89
C MET A 1 -14.36 -63.06 28.20
N ALA A 2 -14.43 -61.75 27.93
CA ALA A 2 -14.14 -60.66 28.88
C ALA A 2 -12.63 -60.43 29.09
N ASP A 3 -12.05 -59.23 29.00
CA ASP A 3 -12.61 -57.89 28.90
C ASP A 3 -11.51 -56.96 28.33
N SER A 4 -11.82 -56.27 27.24
CA SER A 4 -10.94 -55.26 26.63
C SER A 4 -11.28 -53.92 27.26
N SER A 5 -10.66 -53.59 28.39
CA SER A 5 -10.77 -52.27 29.01
C SER A 5 -9.56 -51.40 28.64
N GLU A 6 -9.50 -50.96 27.38
CA GLU A 6 -8.69 -49.79 27.03
C GLU A 6 -9.36 -48.57 27.69
N SER A 7 -8.71 -48.03 28.72
CA SER A 7 -9.09 -46.75 29.29
C SER A 7 -9.10 -45.68 28.20
N PRO A 8 -10.10 -44.79 28.14
CA PRO A 8 -10.05 -43.65 27.25
C PRO A 8 -8.86 -42.77 27.69
N GLU A 9 -7.82 -42.74 26.86
CA GLU A 9 -6.71 -41.79 26.96
C GLU A 9 -7.32 -40.40 27.15
N THR A 10 -7.14 -39.86 28.35
CA THR A 10 -7.56 -38.49 28.65
C THR A 10 -6.63 -37.60 27.83
N PRO A 11 -7.13 -36.76 26.91
CA PRO A 11 -6.27 -35.96 26.05
C PRO A 11 -5.32 -35.12 26.89
N ASP A 12 -4.01 -35.31 26.69
CA ASP A 12 -2.98 -34.53 27.37
C ASP A 12 -3.18 -33.05 26.97
N PRO A 13 -3.43 -32.12 27.91
CA PRO A 13 -3.53 -30.69 27.61
C PRO A 13 -2.22 -30.10 27.06
N SER A 14 -1.13 -30.87 27.05
CA SER A 14 0.15 -30.55 26.45
C SER A 14 0.24 -30.91 24.97
N ASP A 15 -0.77 -31.59 24.40
CA ASP A 15 -0.82 -31.92 22.98
C ASP A 15 -0.82 -30.63 22.14
N PRO A 16 0.22 -30.36 21.34
CA PRO A 16 0.29 -29.16 20.50
C PRO A 16 -0.85 -29.08 19.48
N ALA A 17 -1.59 -30.17 19.24
CA ALA A 17 -2.80 -30.19 18.42
C ALA A 17 -4.00 -29.47 19.07
N ILE A 18 -3.99 -29.23 20.39
CA ILE A 18 -5.05 -28.53 21.14
C ILE A 18 -4.59 -27.11 21.55
N ARG A 19 -3.66 -26.50 20.80
CA ARG A 19 -3.52 -25.05 20.90
C ARG A 19 -4.66 -24.42 20.11
N PRO A 20 -5.57 -23.63 20.74
CA PRO A 20 -6.53 -22.86 19.97
C PRO A 20 -5.73 -22.06 18.95
N PRO A 21 -6.16 -21.97 17.66
CA PRO A 21 -5.45 -21.20 16.67
C PRO A 21 -5.25 -19.82 17.29
N THR A 22 -3.99 -19.50 17.58
CA THR A 22 -3.64 -18.17 18.07
C THR A 22 -4.28 -17.25 17.07
N ARG A 23 -5.30 -16.47 17.48
CA ARG A 23 -5.90 -15.45 16.63
C ARG A 23 -4.72 -14.73 16.01
N ASP A 24 -4.47 -14.96 14.72
CA ASP A 24 -3.26 -14.52 14.04
C ASP A 24 -3.33 -13.00 13.95
N ARG A 25 -2.98 -12.34 15.05
CA ARG A 25 -2.97 -10.89 15.13
C ARG A 25 -1.86 -10.46 14.19
N ALA A 26 -2.21 -9.63 13.22
CA ALA A 26 -1.23 -9.05 12.29
C ALA A 26 0.02 -8.59 13.04
N THR A 27 1.19 -9.01 12.53
CA THR A 27 2.49 -8.69 13.12
C THR A 27 2.67 -7.18 13.22
N LEU A 28 3.56 -6.71 14.11
CA LEU A 28 3.86 -5.28 14.24
C LEU A 28 4.34 -4.71 12.89
N ALA A 29 5.20 -5.45 12.18
CA ALA A 29 5.66 -5.11 10.84
C ALA A 29 4.50 -4.92 9.84
N ALA A 30 3.51 -5.82 9.85
CA ALA A 30 2.35 -5.70 8.97
C ALA A 30 1.53 -4.44 9.22
N LYS A 31 1.38 -4.04 10.49
CA LYS A 31 0.66 -2.82 10.86
C LYS A 31 1.43 -1.56 10.45
N LEU A 32 2.74 -1.53 10.70
CA LEU A 32 3.61 -0.42 10.30
C LEU A 32 3.63 -0.25 8.78
N VAL A 33 3.77 -1.33 8.02
CA VAL A 33 3.73 -1.28 6.55
C VAL A 33 2.40 -0.76 6.03
N GLY A 34 1.27 -1.17 6.62
CA GLY A 34 -0.02 -0.59 6.24
C GLY A 34 -0.12 0.90 6.58
N GLY A 35 0.42 1.34 7.72
CA GLY A 35 0.53 2.77 8.03
C GLY A 35 1.37 3.52 7.00
N VAL A 36 2.56 3.02 6.66
CA VAL A 36 3.46 3.62 5.66
C VAL A 36 2.78 3.71 4.28
N GLN A 37 2.12 2.64 3.84
CA GLN A 37 1.40 2.64 2.57
C GLN A 37 0.34 3.75 2.51
N TRP A 38 -0.48 3.86 3.56
CA TRP A 38 -1.53 4.90 3.61
C TRP A 38 -0.94 6.30 3.75
N ALA A 39 0.17 6.47 4.48
CA ALA A 39 0.88 7.74 4.57
C ALA A 39 1.40 8.20 3.20
N ILE A 40 2.06 7.31 2.45
CA ILE A 40 2.58 7.61 1.11
C ILE A 40 1.43 7.87 0.13
N THR A 41 0.40 7.02 0.15
CA THR A 41 -0.79 7.21 -0.70
C THR A 41 -1.46 8.55 -0.40
N GLY A 42 -1.65 8.85 0.88
CA GLY A 42 -2.20 10.12 1.33
C GLY A 42 -1.34 11.30 0.92
N ALA A 43 -0.01 11.20 1.02
CA ALA A 43 0.89 12.25 0.57
C ALA A 43 0.73 12.55 -0.93
N TYR A 44 0.63 11.54 -1.79
CA TYR A 44 0.35 11.74 -3.22
C TYR A 44 -1.02 12.37 -3.47
N LEU A 45 -2.07 11.92 -2.77
CA LEU A 45 -3.40 12.52 -2.88
C LEU A 45 -3.42 13.98 -2.41
N PHE A 46 -2.70 14.31 -1.34
CA PHE A 46 -2.55 15.68 -0.85
C PHE A 46 -1.81 16.54 -1.88
N LEU A 47 -0.72 16.03 -2.46
CA LEU A 47 0.02 16.74 -3.51
C LEU A 47 -0.85 16.99 -4.75
N LEU A 48 -1.65 16.00 -5.18
CA LEU A 48 -2.62 16.17 -6.27
C LEU A 48 -3.67 17.23 -5.94
N GLY A 49 -4.22 17.21 -4.73
CA GLY A 49 -5.16 18.22 -4.24
C GLY A 49 -4.52 19.62 -4.22
N PHE A 50 -3.30 19.73 -3.70
CA PHE A 50 -2.53 20.97 -3.68
C PHE A 50 -2.29 21.53 -5.08
N LEU A 51 -1.90 20.67 -6.04
CA LEU A 51 -1.73 21.04 -7.44
C LEU A 51 -3.05 21.52 -8.06
N ALA A 52 -4.16 20.82 -7.81
CA ALA A 52 -5.48 21.21 -8.29
C ALA A 52 -5.93 22.57 -7.71
N THR A 53 -5.72 22.79 -6.40
CA THR A 53 -6.01 24.08 -5.75
C THR A 53 -5.12 25.19 -6.30
N GLY A 54 -3.83 24.93 -6.50
CA GLY A 54 -2.90 25.91 -7.09
C GLY A 54 -3.27 26.29 -8.52
N TRP A 55 -3.69 25.31 -9.33
CA TRP A 55 -4.22 25.56 -10.68
C TRP A 55 -5.50 26.39 -10.64
N TYR A 56 -6.44 26.06 -9.75
CA TYR A 56 -7.68 26.81 -9.58
C TYR A 56 -7.42 28.27 -9.18
N LEU A 57 -6.59 28.51 -8.17
CA LEU A 57 -6.22 29.87 -7.73
C LEU A 57 -5.51 30.67 -8.82
N ARG A 58 -4.65 30.01 -9.61
CA ARG A 58 -4.02 30.62 -10.79
C ARG A 58 -5.06 31.00 -11.83
N ALA A 59 -6.01 30.12 -12.13
CA ALA A 59 -7.08 30.37 -13.10
C ALA A 59 -7.98 31.54 -12.65
N THR A 60 -8.26 31.67 -11.35
CA THR A 60 -9.03 32.78 -10.77
C THR A 60 -8.20 34.02 -10.46
N ARG A 61 -6.90 34.04 -10.83
CA ARG A 61 -5.93 35.12 -10.58
C ARG A 61 -5.87 35.56 -9.10
N THR A 62 -6.12 34.64 -8.18
CA THR A 62 -6.13 34.93 -6.75
C THR A 62 -4.75 34.65 -6.17
N SER A 63 -4.02 35.69 -5.78
CA SER A 63 -2.72 35.54 -5.11
C SER A 63 -2.93 35.22 -3.63
N VAL A 64 -2.60 34.01 -3.21
CA VAL A 64 -2.60 33.64 -1.79
C VAL A 64 -1.33 32.88 -1.45
N SER A 65 -0.72 33.22 -0.31
CA SER A 65 0.41 32.49 0.24
C SER A 65 -0.09 31.66 1.42
N PHE A 66 -0.06 30.34 1.27
CA PHE A 66 -0.44 29.40 2.32
C PHE A 66 0.76 28.52 2.67
N ASP A 67 1.11 28.45 3.95
CA ASP A 67 2.03 27.42 4.45
C ASP A 67 1.23 26.15 4.76
N PHE A 68 1.31 25.18 3.84
CA PHE A 68 0.65 23.88 3.99
C PHE A 68 1.52 22.85 4.72
N SER A 69 2.72 23.19 5.20
CA SER A 69 3.65 22.22 5.80
C SER A 69 3.05 21.50 6.99
N ARG A 70 2.35 22.24 7.87
CA ARG A 70 1.66 21.66 9.04
C ARG A 70 0.43 20.84 8.64
N ALA A 71 -0.31 21.31 7.65
CA ALA A 71 -1.50 20.60 7.14
C ALA A 71 -1.10 19.27 6.49
N PHE A 72 -0.02 19.27 5.70
CA PHE A 72 0.56 18.08 5.09
C PHE A 72 1.05 17.10 6.16
N ALA A 73 1.84 17.56 7.13
CA ALA A 73 2.34 16.70 8.21
C ALA A 73 1.19 16.07 9.02
N GLY A 74 0.17 16.86 9.35
CA GLY A 74 -1.04 16.37 10.03
C GLY A 74 -1.81 15.35 9.19
N PHE A 75 -1.99 15.61 7.90
CA PHE A 75 -2.68 14.70 6.98
C PHE A 75 -1.92 13.37 6.82
N ALA A 76 -0.60 13.43 6.62
CA ALA A 76 0.25 12.25 6.51
C ALA A 76 0.26 11.41 7.79
N ALA A 77 0.33 12.06 8.96
CA ALA A 77 0.24 11.38 10.25
C ALA A 77 -1.13 10.72 10.48
N ALA A 78 -2.22 11.41 10.14
CA ALA A 78 -3.57 10.86 10.23
C ALA A 78 -3.75 9.67 9.29
N ALA A 79 -3.28 9.76 8.04
CA ALA A 79 -3.30 8.67 7.07
C ALA A 79 -2.48 7.46 7.55
N PHE A 80 -1.31 7.69 8.16
CA PHE A 80 -0.51 6.64 8.78
C PHE A 80 -1.29 5.90 9.88
N VAL A 81 -1.89 6.65 10.81
CA VAL A 81 -2.66 6.07 11.91
C VAL A 81 -3.87 5.30 11.38
N ALA A 82 -4.59 5.87 10.40
CA ALA A 82 -5.72 5.20 9.75
C ALA A 82 -5.28 3.87 9.10
N GLY A 83 -4.17 3.87 8.36
CA GLY A 83 -3.61 2.66 7.75
C GLY A 83 -3.18 1.62 8.77
N TYR A 84 -2.52 2.04 9.86
CA TYR A 84 -2.12 1.17 10.96
C TYR A 84 -3.32 0.49 11.63
N LEU A 85 -4.34 1.29 11.96
CA LEU A 85 -5.58 0.79 12.57
C LEU A 85 -6.34 -0.13 11.60
N TRP A 86 -6.40 0.23 10.32
CA TRP A 86 -7.01 -0.61 9.29
C TRP A 86 -6.39 -2.02 9.25
N VAL A 87 -5.05 -2.12 9.31
CA VAL A 87 -4.40 -3.45 9.39
C VAL A 87 -4.75 -4.17 10.68
N ARG A 88 -4.77 -3.45 11.80
CA ARG A 88 -4.98 -4.03 13.12
C ARG A 88 -6.35 -4.70 13.25
N PHE A 89 -7.39 -4.13 12.62
CA PHE A 89 -8.76 -4.64 12.71
C PHE A 89 -9.16 -5.58 11.58
N ARG A 90 -8.36 -5.66 10.50
CA ARG A 90 -8.65 -6.56 9.38
C ARG A 90 -8.24 -8.00 9.71
N PRO A 91 -8.98 -9.02 9.22
CA PRO A 91 -8.55 -10.41 9.32
C PRO A 91 -7.16 -10.61 8.71
N PRO A 92 -6.32 -11.47 9.32
CA PRO A 92 -5.01 -11.80 8.78
C PRO A 92 -5.16 -12.50 7.42
N ASP A 93 -4.52 -11.94 6.41
CA ASP A 93 -4.33 -12.55 5.10
C ASP A 93 -2.82 -12.66 4.87
N PRO A 94 -2.26 -13.89 4.74
CA PRO A 94 -0.83 -14.11 4.61
C PRO A 94 -0.23 -13.44 3.37
N ALA A 95 -1.00 -13.26 2.29
CA ALA A 95 -0.51 -12.61 1.07
C ALA A 95 -0.65 -11.08 1.11
N ALA A 96 -1.44 -10.53 2.04
CA ALA A 96 -1.71 -9.10 2.11
C ALA A 96 -0.51 -8.29 2.58
N HIS A 97 0.36 -8.83 3.43
CA HIS A 97 1.56 -8.10 3.87
C HIS A 97 2.51 -7.84 2.71
N ASP A 98 2.83 -8.88 1.94
CA ASP A 98 3.71 -8.81 0.79
C ASP A 98 3.19 -7.84 -0.27
N ARG A 99 1.89 -7.88 -0.59
CA ARG A 99 1.28 -6.96 -1.57
C ARG A 99 1.45 -5.49 -1.15
N ARG A 100 1.39 -5.20 0.15
CA ARG A 100 1.55 -3.83 0.66
C ARG A 100 3.00 -3.36 0.56
N ILE A 101 3.96 -4.22 0.88
CA ILE A 101 5.39 -3.94 0.69
C ILE A 101 5.65 -3.66 -0.79
N GLU A 102 5.15 -4.53 -1.67
CA GLU A 102 5.31 -4.40 -3.12
C GLU A 102 4.76 -3.06 -3.63
N VAL A 103 3.56 -2.66 -3.19
CA VAL A 103 2.95 -1.37 -3.55
C VAL A 103 3.78 -0.21 -3.04
N VAL A 104 4.23 -0.26 -1.79
CA VAL A 104 5.07 0.81 -1.20
C VAL A 104 6.36 0.98 -1.99
N VAL A 105 7.07 -0.12 -2.26
CA VAL A 105 8.32 -0.09 -3.03
C VAL A 105 8.05 0.41 -4.45
N THR A 106 7.00 -0.10 -5.10
CA THR A 106 6.62 0.34 -6.46
C THR A 106 6.27 1.83 -6.49
N MET A 107 5.53 2.34 -5.50
CA MET A 107 5.24 3.77 -5.36
C MET A 107 6.49 4.62 -5.15
N LEU A 108 7.47 4.14 -4.38
CA LEU A 108 8.71 4.87 -4.16
C LEU A 108 9.55 4.91 -5.43
N VAL A 109 9.67 3.78 -6.14
CA VAL A 109 10.41 3.68 -7.40
C VAL A 109 9.75 4.54 -8.49
N LEU A 110 8.44 4.35 -8.74
CA LEU A 110 7.71 5.14 -9.73
C LEU A 110 7.62 6.62 -9.33
N GLY A 111 7.45 6.88 -8.05
CA GLY A 111 7.46 8.22 -7.48
C GLY A 111 8.77 8.97 -7.66
N PHE A 112 9.88 8.25 -7.76
CA PHE A 112 11.16 8.82 -8.13
C PHE A 112 11.29 8.97 -9.65
N VAL A 113 10.96 7.93 -10.43
CA VAL A 113 11.23 7.90 -11.87
C VAL A 113 10.27 8.77 -12.69
N LEU A 114 8.97 8.69 -12.41
CA LEU A 114 7.93 9.34 -13.23
C LEU A 114 8.01 10.87 -13.21
N PRO A 115 8.32 11.55 -12.09
CA PRO A 115 8.48 13.01 -12.11
C PRO A 115 9.59 13.52 -13.04
N PHE A 116 10.58 12.70 -13.37
CA PHE A 116 11.61 13.06 -14.36
C PHE A 116 11.23 12.65 -15.78
N GLY A 117 10.63 11.46 -15.94
CA GLY A 117 10.29 10.92 -17.27
C GLY A 117 9.04 11.55 -17.88
N VAL A 118 7.98 11.74 -17.09
CA VAL A 118 6.66 12.15 -17.58
C VAL A 118 6.65 13.57 -18.15
N PRO A 119 7.18 14.61 -17.48
CA PRO A 119 7.21 15.95 -18.08
C PRO A 119 7.99 15.99 -19.40
N SER A 120 9.14 15.30 -19.47
CA SER A 120 9.97 15.26 -20.68
C SER A 120 9.31 14.49 -21.82
N ALA A 121 8.61 13.39 -21.52
CA ALA A 121 7.87 12.62 -22.52
C ALA A 121 6.67 13.41 -23.09
N LEU A 122 5.97 14.16 -22.23
CA LEU A 122 4.85 15.00 -22.65
C LEU A 122 5.31 16.18 -23.52
N ASP A 123 6.44 16.79 -23.17
CA ASP A 123 7.09 17.84 -23.95
C ASP A 123 7.52 17.32 -25.34
N SER A 124 8.15 16.13 -25.39
CA SER A 124 8.54 15.48 -26.65
C SER A 124 7.35 15.10 -27.53
N ALA A 125 6.18 14.84 -26.93
CA ALA A 125 4.94 14.56 -27.64
C ALA A 125 4.19 15.83 -28.11
N GLY A 126 4.73 17.02 -27.84
CA GLY A 126 4.09 18.29 -28.16
C GLY A 126 2.87 18.61 -27.31
N VAL A 127 2.73 17.97 -26.13
CA VAL A 127 1.63 18.23 -25.21
C VAL A 127 1.98 19.45 -24.37
N GLU A 128 1.48 20.62 -24.78
CA GLU A 128 1.58 21.86 -24.00
C GLU A 128 0.66 21.80 -22.78
N LEU A 129 1.10 21.09 -21.75
CA LEU A 129 0.57 21.26 -20.40
C LEU A 129 1.08 22.61 -19.92
N GLY A 130 0.28 23.67 -20.13
CA GLY A 130 0.66 25.09 -19.98
C GLY A 130 1.24 25.55 -18.63
N VAL A 131 1.61 24.65 -17.72
CA VAL A 131 2.45 24.87 -16.55
C VAL A 131 3.21 23.57 -16.19
N PRO A 132 4.50 23.63 -15.79
CA PRO A 132 5.25 22.46 -15.27
C PRO A 132 4.50 21.67 -14.18
N LEU A 133 3.68 22.37 -13.37
CA LEU A 133 2.82 21.78 -12.33
C LEU A 133 1.95 20.62 -12.83
N ALA A 134 1.41 20.72 -14.05
CA ALA A 134 0.48 19.72 -14.56
C ALA A 134 1.21 18.42 -14.96
N GLY A 135 2.45 18.50 -15.45
CA GLY A 135 3.30 17.33 -15.70
C GLY A 135 3.63 16.55 -14.42
N PHE A 136 3.92 17.25 -13.32
CA PHE A 136 4.12 16.62 -12.00
C PHE A 136 2.83 15.99 -11.46
N GLY A 137 1.67 16.63 -11.67
CA GLY A 137 0.38 16.06 -11.30
C GLY A 137 0.09 14.75 -12.02
N VAL A 138 0.31 14.70 -13.34
CA VAL A 138 0.17 13.47 -14.13
C VAL A 138 1.13 12.39 -13.62
N ALA A 139 2.39 12.72 -13.32
CA ALA A 139 3.35 11.77 -12.78
C ALA A 139 2.89 11.16 -11.44
N TYR A 140 2.35 11.97 -10.54
CA TYR A 140 1.82 11.49 -9.25
C TYR A 140 0.57 10.63 -9.42
N ALA A 141 -0.35 11.02 -10.31
CA ALA A 141 -1.53 10.22 -10.62
C ALA A 141 -1.15 8.87 -11.25
N MET A 142 -0.20 8.86 -12.18
CA MET A 142 0.33 7.62 -12.78
C MET A 142 1.04 6.75 -11.74
N THR A 143 1.80 7.35 -10.83
CA THR A 143 2.44 6.62 -9.72
C THR A 143 1.41 5.85 -8.89
N LEU A 144 0.31 6.51 -8.51
CA LEU A 144 -0.79 5.88 -7.78
C LEU A 144 -1.48 4.79 -8.62
N ALA A 145 -1.87 5.12 -9.85
CA ALA A 145 -2.65 4.23 -10.70
C ALA A 145 -1.87 2.96 -11.07
N LEU A 146 -0.60 3.08 -11.43
CA LEU A 146 0.24 1.95 -11.80
C LEU A 146 0.58 1.09 -10.58
N SER A 147 0.96 1.69 -9.45
CA SER A 147 1.31 0.89 -8.26
C SER A 147 0.11 0.10 -7.71
N TYR A 148 -1.06 0.72 -7.59
CA TYR A 148 -2.26 0.00 -7.14
C TYR A 148 -2.80 -0.94 -8.22
N GLY A 149 -2.85 -0.50 -9.48
CA GLY A 149 -3.39 -1.29 -10.58
C GLY A 149 -2.57 -2.55 -10.86
N LEU A 150 -1.24 -2.44 -10.87
CA LEU A 150 -0.36 -3.59 -11.11
C LEU A 150 -0.40 -4.58 -9.95
N VAL A 151 -0.29 -4.10 -8.70
CA VAL A 151 -0.16 -5.02 -7.56
C VAL A 151 -1.50 -5.54 -7.04
N TYR A 152 -2.52 -4.68 -6.93
CA TYR A 152 -3.83 -5.10 -6.43
C TYR A 152 -4.79 -5.54 -7.52
N GLY A 153 -4.73 -4.93 -8.71
CA GLY A 153 -5.61 -5.28 -9.83
C GLY A 153 -5.13 -6.52 -10.59
N LEU A 154 -3.85 -6.53 -10.98
CA LEU A 154 -3.26 -7.59 -11.79
C LEU A 154 -2.46 -8.63 -10.98
N GLY A 155 -2.17 -8.36 -9.71
CA GLY A 155 -1.41 -9.27 -8.85
C GLY A 155 0.08 -9.34 -9.17
N PHE A 156 0.63 -8.39 -9.94
CA PHE A 156 2.06 -8.36 -10.25
C PHE A 156 2.91 -8.20 -8.98
N ARG A 157 3.99 -8.98 -8.93
CA ARG A 157 5.02 -8.94 -7.88
C ARG A 157 6.39 -8.85 -8.55
N PHE A 158 6.90 -7.64 -8.69
CA PHE A 158 8.17 -7.31 -9.32
C PHE A 158 9.36 -7.60 -8.40
N PHE A 159 9.21 -7.32 -7.09
CA PHE A 159 10.33 -7.34 -6.13
C PHE A 159 10.31 -8.57 -5.21
N LEU A 160 9.14 -8.98 -4.71
CA LEU A 160 9.04 -10.08 -3.73
C LEU A 160 8.96 -11.50 -4.35
N GLY A 161 8.76 -11.60 -5.66
CA GLY A 161 8.63 -12.88 -6.38
C GLY A 161 7.33 -13.66 -6.10
N PRO A 162 7.06 -14.76 -6.83
CA PRO A 162 5.84 -15.56 -6.68
C PRO A 162 5.74 -16.20 -5.29
N HIS A 163 4.52 -16.31 -4.76
CA HIS A 163 4.28 -16.95 -3.47
C HIS A 163 4.62 -18.45 -3.55
N ARG A 164 5.30 -18.97 -2.53
CA ARG A 164 5.79 -20.36 -2.47
C ARG A 164 4.67 -21.41 -2.60
N SER A 165 3.41 -21.03 -2.41
CA SER A 165 2.22 -21.88 -2.57
C SER A 165 1.80 -22.16 -4.02
N GLU A 166 2.23 -21.33 -5.00
CA GLU A 166 1.97 -21.63 -6.42
C GLU A 166 2.97 -22.64 -7.01
N ARG A 167 4.12 -22.85 -6.34
CA ARG A 167 5.14 -23.79 -6.80
C ARG A 167 4.84 -25.25 -6.44
N SER A 168 3.89 -25.49 -5.54
CA SER A 168 3.47 -26.84 -5.12
C SER A 168 2.46 -27.49 -6.05
N GLU A 169 1.72 -26.73 -6.88
CA GLU A 169 0.75 -27.31 -7.83
C GLU A 169 1.34 -27.64 -9.21
N PHE A 170 2.55 -27.15 -9.52
CA PHE A 170 3.21 -27.39 -10.81
C PHE A 170 4.31 -28.46 -10.78
N ARG A 171 4.34 -29.29 -9.74
CA ARG A 171 5.29 -30.39 -9.60
C ARG A 171 4.54 -31.70 -9.39
N GLU A 172 3.75 -32.08 -10.39
CA GLU A 172 3.37 -33.47 -10.65
C GLU A 172 4.14 -34.00 -11.85
#